data_AF-A0A061RK90-F1
#
_entry.id   AF-A0A061RK90-F1
#
_cell.length_a   1.000
_cell.length_b   1.000
_cell.length_c   1.000
_cell.angle_alpha   90.00
_cell.angle_beta   90.00
_cell.angle_gamma   90.00
#
_symmetry.space_group_name_H-M   'P 1'
#
loop_
_entity.id
_entity.type
_entity.pdbx_description
1 polymer ?
#
loop_
_entity_poly.entity_id
_entity_poly.type
_entity_poly.pdbx_seq_one_letter_code
_entity_poly.pdbx_strand_id
1 'polypeptide(L)'
;MGAEEEITPCAVSSVQLGRSCVTLKKPLGIGTMQWGTTWLDSKLNRGGNLSEAQCRQIFSTLVSQLGISFFDTAEGYGGGTSEEMLAAVATSLEKEQPGTEGARVVFGTK
;
A
#
# COMPACT_ATOMS: atom_id res chain seq x y z
N MET A 1 -38.71 15.00 -3.62
CA MET A 1 -38.00 15.09 -2.32
C MET A 1 -37.33 13.75 -2.10
N GLY A 2 -36.07 13.62 -2.53
CA GLY A 2 -35.26 12.44 -2.24
C GLY A 2 -34.58 12.66 -0.90
N ALA A 3 -34.66 11.69 0.01
CA ALA A 3 -33.91 11.71 1.25
C ALA A 3 -32.43 11.61 0.89
N GLU A 4 -31.65 12.61 1.27
CA GLU A 4 -30.20 12.54 1.28
C GLU A 4 -29.82 11.58 2.41
N GLU A 5 -29.29 10.40 2.07
CA GLU A 5 -28.71 9.51 3.06
C GLU A 5 -27.49 10.20 3.66
N GLU A 6 -27.62 10.63 4.91
CA GLU A 6 -26.53 11.11 5.73
C GLU A 6 -25.56 9.94 5.96
N ILE A 7 -24.43 9.95 5.23
CA ILE A 7 -23.36 8.96 5.40
C ILE A 7 -22.71 9.23 6.75
N THR A 8 -23.13 8.51 7.79
CA THR A 8 -22.45 8.51 9.08
C THR A 8 -21.00 8.04 8.89
N PRO A 9 -19.98 8.87 9.14
CA PRO A 9 -18.60 8.44 9.01
C PRO A 9 -18.34 7.33 10.03
N CYS A 10 -18.00 6.14 9.55
CA CYS A 10 -17.62 5.02 10.41
C CYS A 10 -16.29 5.40 11.09
N ALA A 11 -16.36 5.89 12.32
CA ALA A 11 -15.26 6.51 13.06
C ALA A 11 -14.24 5.49 13.62
N VAL A 12 -13.82 4.51 12.82
CA VAL A 12 -12.72 3.62 13.19
C VAL A 12 -11.42 4.29 12.79
N SER A 13 -10.83 5.02 13.73
CA SER A 13 -9.58 5.78 13.55
C SER A 13 -8.33 4.92 13.60
N SER A 14 -8.41 3.65 14.01
CA SER A 14 -7.31 2.69 13.98
C SER A 14 -7.80 1.25 14.19
N VAL A 15 -7.02 0.26 13.78
CA VAL A 15 -7.32 -1.16 13.97
C VAL A 15 -6.06 -1.96 14.30
N GLN A 16 -6.13 -2.82 15.32
CA GLN A 16 -5.07 -3.78 15.64
C GLN A 16 -5.22 -5.03 14.78
N LEU A 17 -4.12 -5.52 14.20
CA LEU A 17 -4.13 -6.70 13.35
C LEU A 17 -4.08 -7.98 14.19
N GLY A 18 -5.24 -8.57 14.44
CA GLY A 18 -5.38 -9.86 15.14
C GLY A 18 -4.75 -9.83 16.54
N ARG A 19 -3.88 -10.80 16.83
CA ARG A 19 -3.14 -10.89 18.10
C ARG A 19 -1.75 -10.23 18.06
N SER A 20 -1.40 -9.58 16.95
CA SER A 20 -0.11 -8.91 16.81
C SER A 20 -0.09 -7.59 17.55
N CYS A 21 1.10 -7.02 17.77
CA CYS A 21 1.26 -5.65 18.29
C CYS A 21 1.23 -4.60 17.17
N VAL A 22 0.74 -4.94 15.97
CA VAL A 22 0.63 -4.01 14.84
C VAL A 22 -0.71 -3.32 14.86
N THR A 23 -0.68 -1.98 14.87
CA THR A 23 -1.87 -1.14 14.77
C THR A 23 -1.79 -0.28 13.52
N LEU A 24 -2.82 -0.34 12.69
CA LEU A 24 -2.96 0.53 11.53
C LEU A 24 -3.70 1.80 11.92
N LYS A 25 -3.14 2.97 11.58
CA LYS A 25 -3.82 4.29 11.75
C LYS A 25 -5.00 4.46 10.79
N LYS A 26 -5.11 3.62 9.77
CA LYS A 26 -6.24 3.55 8.83
C LYS A 26 -6.57 2.08 8.59
N PRO A 27 -7.84 1.66 8.67
CA PRO A 27 -8.24 0.28 8.42
C PRO A 27 -8.27 -0.04 6.92
N LEU A 28 -7.16 0.20 6.22
CA LEU A 28 -7.01 -0.02 4.78
C LEU A 28 -5.63 -0.62 4.48
N GLY A 29 -5.64 -1.72 3.71
CA GLY A 29 -4.44 -2.37 3.17
C GLY A 29 -4.38 -2.25 1.66
N ILE A 30 -3.17 -2.18 1.12
CA ILE A 30 -2.92 -1.98 -0.31
C ILE A 30 -2.17 -3.18 -0.87
N GLY A 31 -2.80 -3.95 -1.75
CA GLY A 31 -2.14 -5.06 -2.44
C GLY A 31 -1.23 -4.56 -3.55
N THR A 32 -0.01 -5.12 -3.65
CA THR A 32 1.00 -4.70 -4.63
C THR A 32 1.22 -5.70 -5.76
N MET A 33 0.27 -6.60 -6.03
CA MET A 33 0.37 -7.60 -7.10
C MET A 33 0.68 -7.00 -8.50
N GLN A 34 0.20 -5.78 -8.77
CA GLN A 34 0.47 -5.08 -10.04
C GLN A 34 1.86 -4.43 -10.13
N TRP A 35 2.66 -4.50 -9.06
CA TRP A 35 3.98 -3.89 -8.96
C TRP A 35 5.09 -4.88 -9.36
N GLY A 36 4.76 -6.17 -9.42
CA GLY A 36 5.63 -7.21 -9.98
C GLY A 36 5.85 -7.01 -11.48
N THR A 37 6.92 -7.59 -12.01
CA THR A 37 7.37 -7.37 -13.39
C THR A 37 7.40 -8.63 -14.25
N THR A 38 6.91 -9.77 -13.75
CA THR A 38 6.98 -11.01 -14.52
C THR A 38 5.90 -11.09 -15.59
N TRP A 39 6.15 -11.90 -16.62
CA TRP A 39 5.19 -12.20 -17.68
C TRP A 39 3.92 -12.90 -17.17
N LEU A 40 3.99 -13.61 -16.05
CA LEU A 40 2.80 -14.21 -15.43
C LEU A 40 1.90 -13.13 -14.82
N ASP A 41 2.49 -12.11 -14.19
CA ASP A 41 1.74 -10.96 -13.64
C ASP A 41 1.02 -10.20 -14.75
N SER A 42 1.66 -9.97 -15.89
CA SER A 42 1.04 -9.23 -17.00
C SER A 42 -0.17 -9.93 -17.62
N LYS A 43 -0.29 -11.25 -17.41
CA LYS A 43 -1.48 -12.04 -17.79
C LYS A 43 -2.57 -12.04 -16.72
N LEU A 44 -2.20 -11.99 -15.45
CA LEU A 44 -3.14 -12.00 -14.32
C LEU A 44 -3.69 -10.59 -14.04
N ASN A 45 -2.89 -9.55 -14.26
CA ASN A 45 -3.25 -8.16 -14.07
C ASN A 45 -4.04 -7.65 -15.28
N ARG A 46 -5.37 -7.58 -15.14
CA ARG A 46 -6.24 -6.92 -16.13
C ARG A 46 -5.89 -5.42 -16.17
N GLY A 47 -5.11 -5.01 -17.17
CA GLY A 47 -4.56 -3.65 -17.28
C GLY A 47 -3.03 -3.58 -17.23
N GLY A 48 -2.36 -4.72 -17.05
CA GLY A 48 -0.90 -4.82 -17.03
C GLY A 48 -0.28 -4.40 -15.70
N ASN A 49 1.05 -4.34 -15.72
CA ASN A 49 1.86 -4.00 -14.57
C ASN A 49 2.08 -2.49 -14.53
N LEU A 50 2.23 -1.95 -13.33
CA LEU A 50 2.46 -0.53 -13.12
C LEU A 50 3.94 -0.20 -13.37
N SER A 51 4.17 0.97 -13.97
CA SER A 51 5.51 1.54 -14.06
C SER A 51 6.00 2.01 -12.69
N GLU A 52 7.31 2.09 -12.50
CA GLU A 52 7.93 2.63 -11.28
C GLU A 52 7.40 4.02 -10.93
N ALA A 53 7.21 4.89 -11.93
CA ALA A 53 6.67 6.23 -11.72
C ALA A 53 5.24 6.21 -11.14
N GLN A 54 4.40 5.28 -11.62
CA GLN A 54 3.05 5.09 -11.08
C GLN A 54 3.11 4.54 -9.65
N CYS A 55 3.93 3.52 -9.39
CA CYS A 55 4.13 2.96 -8.06
C CYS A 55 4.59 4.03 -7.06
N ARG A 56 5.58 4.86 -7.43
CA ARG A 56 6.08 5.96 -6.60
C ARG A 56 4.99 6.99 -6.31
N GLN A 57 4.22 7.40 -7.32
CA GLN A 57 3.12 8.36 -7.14
C GLN A 57 2.02 7.80 -6.23
N ILE A 58 1.63 6.54 -6.43
CA ILE A 58 0.65 5.84 -5.59
C ILE A 58 1.15 5.77 -4.14
N PHE A 59 2.37 5.28 -3.93
CA PHE A 59 2.97 5.14 -2.61
C PHE A 59 3.03 6.50 -1.87
N SER A 60 3.52 7.54 -2.53
CA SER A 60 3.59 8.90 -1.97
C SER A 60 2.22 9.46 -1.60
N THR A 61 1.22 9.26 -2.44
CA THR A 61 -0.15 9.72 -2.16
C THR A 61 -0.72 8.99 -0.95
N LEU A 62 -0.62 7.66 -0.91
CA LEU A 62 -1.17 6.83 0.16
C LEU A 62 -0.49 7.13 1.50
N VAL A 63 0.83 7.24 1.53
CA VAL A 63 1.60 7.45 2.76
C VAL A 63 1.50 8.90 3.23
N SER A 64 1.89 9.87 2.39
CA SER A 64 2.04 11.26 2.83
C SER A 64 0.71 12.00 2.94
N GLN A 65 -0.27 11.70 2.08
CA GLN A 65 -1.54 12.45 2.05
C GLN A 65 -2.66 11.73 2.81
N LEU A 66 -2.70 10.39 2.75
CA LEU A 66 -3.78 9.59 3.33
C LEU A 66 -3.40 8.87 4.62
N GLY A 67 -2.12 8.82 4.97
CA GLY A 67 -1.62 8.19 6.20
C GLY A 67 -1.77 6.66 6.22
N ILE A 68 -1.81 6.02 5.05
CA ILE A 68 -1.90 4.57 4.90
C ILE A 68 -0.50 3.96 5.10
N SER A 69 -0.43 2.86 5.84
CA SER A 69 0.83 2.24 6.26
C SER A 69 0.90 0.73 6.07
N PHE A 70 -0.10 0.11 5.44
CA PHE A 70 -0.16 -1.34 5.27
C PHE A 70 -0.18 -1.72 3.80
N PHE A 71 0.83 -2.49 3.39
CA PHE A 71 1.03 -2.94 2.01
C PHE A 71 1.20 -4.46 2.02
N ASP A 72 0.36 -5.15 1.25
CA ASP A 72 0.41 -6.61 1.06
C ASP A 72 1.23 -6.92 -0.17
N THR A 73 2.29 -7.71 0.01
CA THR A 73 3.21 -8.15 -1.04
C THR A 73 3.53 -9.63 -0.86
N ALA A 74 4.11 -10.28 -1.85
CA ALA A 74 4.56 -11.66 -1.73
C ALA A 74 5.66 -11.95 -2.75
N GLU A 75 6.50 -12.94 -2.47
CA GLU A 75 7.48 -13.46 -3.45
C GLU A 75 6.79 -13.86 -4.76
N GLY A 76 5.58 -14.44 -4.68
CA GLY A 76 4.79 -14.81 -5.85
C GLY A 76 4.36 -13.63 -6.73
N TYR A 77 4.43 -12.39 -6.24
CA TYR A 77 4.10 -11.19 -7.02
C TYR A 77 5.34 -10.76 -7.81
N GLY A 78 5.44 -11.28 -9.02
CA GLY A 78 6.58 -11.05 -9.88
C GLY A 78 7.91 -11.63 -9.42
N GLY A 79 7.88 -12.77 -8.72
CA GLY A 79 9.10 -13.48 -8.30
C GLY A 79 10.00 -12.63 -7.39
N GLY A 80 9.40 -11.83 -6.50
CA GLY A 80 10.08 -10.91 -5.59
C GLY A 80 10.15 -9.45 -6.09
N THR A 81 9.92 -9.20 -7.38
CA THR A 81 10.08 -7.82 -7.93
C THR A 81 9.06 -6.81 -7.39
N SER A 82 7.89 -7.27 -6.92
CA SER A 82 6.95 -6.42 -6.16
C SER A 82 7.56 -5.91 -4.84
N GLU A 83 8.28 -6.79 -4.13
CA GLU A 83 8.94 -6.45 -2.86
C GLU A 83 10.10 -5.47 -3.09
N GLU A 84 10.90 -5.72 -4.13
CA GLU A 84 11.98 -4.83 -4.56
C GLU A 84 11.46 -3.42 -4.92
N MET A 85 10.38 -3.35 -5.71
CA MET A 85 9.73 -2.09 -6.09
C MET A 85 9.22 -1.34 -4.85
N LEU A 86 8.53 -2.04 -3.94
CA LEU A 86 7.99 -1.43 -2.72
C LEU A 86 9.11 -0.90 -1.80
N ALA A 87 10.21 -1.66 -1.66
CA ALA A 87 11.38 -1.24 -0.90
C ALA A 87 12.07 -0.01 -1.53
N ALA A 88 12.17 0.03 -2.86
CA ALA A 88 12.79 1.14 -3.58
C ALA A 88 11.99 2.45 -3.40
N VAL A 89 10.66 2.41 -3.54
CA VAL A 89 9.83 3.61 -3.36
C VAL A 89 9.76 4.06 -1.89
N ALA A 90 9.75 3.12 -0.94
CA ALA A 90 9.80 3.44 0.49
C ALA A 90 11.10 4.16 0.87
N THR A 91 12.23 3.59 0.47
CA THR A 91 13.56 4.18 0.72
C THR A 91 13.70 5.56 0.07
N SER A 92 13.15 5.74 -1.12
CA SER A 92 13.19 7.03 -1.83
C SER A 92 12.39 8.11 -1.09
N LEU A 93 11.20 7.79 -0.58
CA LEU A 93 10.41 8.75 0.20
C LEU A 93 11.06 9.13 1.53
N GLU A 94 11.67 8.18 2.23
CA GLU A 94 12.39 8.47 3.48
C GLU A 94 13.54 9.45 3.27
N LYS A 95 14.28 9.30 2.15
CA LYS A 95 15.36 10.23 1.78
C LYS A 95 14.85 11.62 1.43
N GLU A 96 13.68 11.71 0.80
CA GLU A 96 13.06 12.98 0.40
C GLU A 96 12.38 13.71 1.55
N GLN A 97 11.96 12.99 2.61
CA GLN A 97 11.27 13.55 3.77
C GLN A 97 11.87 13.03 5.10
N PRO A 98 13.12 13.43 5.44
CA PRO A 98 13.77 13.00 6.67
C PRO A 98 13.03 13.55 7.89
N GLY A 99 12.46 12.67 8.72
CA GLY A 99 11.79 13.03 9.97
C GLY A 99 10.26 12.95 9.95
N THR A 100 9.64 12.65 8.82
CA THR A 100 8.29 12.08 8.85
C THR A 100 8.43 10.74 9.57
N GLU A 101 7.72 10.53 10.68
CA GLU A 101 7.63 9.22 11.34
C GLU A 101 7.10 8.25 10.30
N GLY A 102 8.03 7.63 9.56
CA GLY A 102 7.77 6.89 8.35
C GLY A 102 6.67 5.91 8.69
N ALA A 103 5.57 5.98 7.95
CA ALA A 103 4.51 4.99 8.05
C ALA A 103 5.22 3.65 8.10
N ARG A 104 5.24 2.99 9.28
CA ARG A 104 5.90 1.70 9.43
C ARG A 104 5.18 0.80 8.45
N VAL A 105 5.81 0.57 7.30
CA VAL A 105 5.27 -0.27 6.24
C VAL A 105 5.33 -1.66 6.80
N VAL A 106 4.18 -2.18 7.19
CA VAL A 106 4.08 -3.55 7.64
C VAL A 106 3.86 -4.40 6.40
N PHE A 107 4.88 -5.20 6.08
CA PHE A 107 4.83 -6.19 5.01
C PHE A 107 4.13 -7.43 5.54
N GLY A 108 3.01 -7.80 4.93
CA GLY A 108 2.47 -9.15 5.06
C GLY A 108 3.07 -10.00 3.96
N THR A 109 3.80 -11.06 4.31
CA THR A 109 4.22 -12.11 3.37
C THR A 109 3.52 -13.41 3.79
N LYS A 110 3.16 -14.27 2.83
CA LYS A 110 2.63 -15.62 3.07
C LYS A 110 3.68 -16.66 2.78
#